data_AF-A0A963HE94-F1
#
_entry.id   AF-A0A963HE94-F1
#
_cell.length_a   1.000
_cell.length_b   1.000
_cell.length_c   1.000
_cell.angle_alpha   90.00
_cell.angle_beta   90.00
_cell.angle_gamma   90.00
#
_symmetry.space_group_name_H-M   'P 1'
#
loop_
_entity.id
_entity.type
_entity.pdbx_description
1 polymer ?
#
loop_
_entity_poly.entity_id
_entity_poly.type
_entity_poly.pdbx_seq_one_letter_code
_entity_poly.pdbx_strand_id
1 'polypeptide(L)' 'MKRIRLALPAPYVGLRPFSENESLLFFGREPQVRDLLRKLESRQRFTAVLGASGSGKSSLVRAGLIPAL' A
#
# COMPACT_ATOMS: atom_id res chain seq x y z
N MET A 1 -10.17 10.40 -37.12
CA MET A 1 -10.78 9.32 -36.30
C MET A 1 -9.75 8.86 -35.26
N LYS A 2 -9.96 9.12 -33.96
CA LYS A 2 -9.05 8.65 -32.90
C LYS A 2 -9.44 7.22 -32.51
N ARG A 3 -8.54 6.27 -32.72
CA ARG A 3 -8.68 4.88 -32.26
C ARG A 3 -8.57 4.87 -30.73
N ILE A 4 -9.67 4.59 -30.04
CA ILE A 4 -9.65 4.32 -28.60
C ILE A 4 -9.10 2.90 -28.41
N ARG A 5 -7.88 2.77 -27.91
CA ARG A 5 -7.35 1.49 -27.42
C ARG A 5 -7.78 1.35 -25.97
N LEU A 6 -8.76 0.47 -25.71
CA LEU A 6 -9.00 -0.06 -24.36
C LEU A 6 -7.84 -1.02 -24.05
N ALA A 7 -6.80 -0.52 -23.41
CA ALA A 7 -5.76 -1.37 -22.85
C ALA A 7 -6.26 -1.89 -21.50
N LEU A 8 -6.39 -3.21 -21.36
CA LEU A 8 -6.64 -3.82 -20.06
C LEU A 8 -5.47 -3.52 -19.13
N PRO A 9 -5.71 -3.32 -17.81
CA PRO A 9 -4.63 -3.17 -16.85
C PRO A 9 -3.68 -4.37 -16.93
N ALA A 10 -2.38 -4.11 -16.76
CA ALA A 10 -1.41 -5.19 -16.67
C ALA A 10 -1.80 -6.15 -15.52
N PRO A 11 -1.66 -7.47 -15.67
CA PRO A 11 -2.10 -8.45 -14.68
C PRO A 11 -1.32 -8.35 -13.36
N TYR A 12 -0.14 -7.73 -13.39
CA TYR A 12 0.71 -7.51 -12.23
C TYR A 12 1.02 -6.03 -12.05
N VAL A 13 1.08 -5.60 -10.80
CA VAL A 13 1.44 -4.23 -10.40
C VAL A 13 2.88 -3.88 -10.79
N GLY A 14 3.76 -4.88 -10.87
CA GLY A 14 5.18 -4.70 -11.21
C GLY A 14 6.00 -4.20 -10.01
N LEU A 15 7.11 -3.50 -10.29
CA LEU A 15 8.06 -3.04 -9.27
C LEU A 15 7.62 -1.75 -8.54
N ARG A 16 6.57 -1.09 -9.02
CA ARG A 16 6.07 0.11 -8.33
C ARG A 16 5.37 -0.28 -7.02
N PRO A 17 5.29 0.63 -6.04
CA PRO A 17 4.45 0.43 -4.88
C PRO A 17 2.97 0.23 -5.29
N PHE A 18 2.27 -0.56 -4.49
CA PHE A 18 0.81 -0.67 -4.58
C PHE A 18 0.17 0.67 -4.18
N SER A 19 -0.93 1.02 -4.84
CA SER A 19 -1.75 2.18 -4.49
C SER A 19 -2.91 1.79 -3.58
N GLU A 20 -3.57 2.80 -3.03
CA GLU A 20 -4.69 2.65 -2.10
C GLU A 20 -5.86 1.84 -2.65
N ASN A 21 -6.22 2.08 -3.91
CA ASN A 21 -7.27 1.33 -4.63
C ASN A 21 -6.86 -0.11 -4.98
N GLU A 22 -5.63 -0.52 -4.70
CA GLU A 22 -5.12 -1.88 -4.90
C GLU A 22 -5.02 -2.66 -3.57
N SER A 23 -5.69 -2.19 -2.51
CA SER A 23 -5.70 -2.83 -1.18
C SER A 23 -6.12 -4.30 -1.24
N LEU A 24 -7.10 -4.63 -2.09
CA LEU A 24 -7.56 -6.01 -2.28
C LEU A 24 -6.50 -6.93 -2.90
N LEU A 25 -5.48 -6.37 -3.54
CA LEU A 25 -4.34 -7.11 -4.10
C LEU A 25 -3.16 -7.19 -3.13
N PHE A 26 -3.23 -6.54 -1.97
CA PHE A 26 -2.15 -6.41 -1.00
C PHE A 26 -2.40 -7.28 0.25
N PHE A 27 -1.72 -8.43 0.34
CA PHE A 27 -1.93 -9.44 1.38
C PHE A 27 -0.63 -9.84 2.12
N GLY A 28 -0.77 -10.49 3.27
CA GLY A 28 0.34 -11.03 4.07
C GLY A 28 1.07 -9.99 4.93
N ARG A 29 0.54 -8.77 5.01
CA ARG A 29 1.10 -7.64 5.76
C ARG A 29 0.15 -7.08 6.82
N GLU A 30 -0.93 -7.79 7.09
CA GLU A 30 -1.97 -7.44 8.07
C GLU A 30 -1.40 -7.24 9.49
N PRO A 31 -0.43 -8.06 9.98
CA PRO A 31 0.17 -7.82 11.29
C PRO A 31 0.88 -6.46 11.38
N GLN A 32 1.57 -6.02 10.33
CA GLN A 32 2.27 -4.74 10.31
C GLN A 32 1.28 -3.56 10.20
N VAL A 33 0.20 -3.71 9.43
CA VAL A 33 -0.87 -2.71 9.37
C VAL A 33 -1.50 -2.53 10.75
N ARG A 34 -1.86 -3.62 11.44
CA ARG A 34 -2.41 -3.56 12.80
C ARG A 34 -1.46 -2.90 13.80
N ASP A 35 -0.16 -3.14 13.66
CA ASP A 35 0.83 -2.50 14.53
C ASP A 35 0.92 -0.99 14.31
N LEU A 36 0.85 -0.55 13.05
CA LEU A 36 0.85 0.87 12.70
C LEU A 36 -0.42 1.57 13.20
N LEU A 37 -1.60 0.93 13.04
CA LEU A 37 -2.86 1.48 13.56
C LEU A 37 -2.81 1.71 15.07
N ARG A 38 -2.35 0.71 15.85
CA ARG A 38 -2.19 0.85 17.31
C ARG A 38 -1.23 1.99 17.69
N LYS A 39 -0.15 2.18 16.94
CA LYS A 39 0.80 3.28 17.17
C LYS A 39 0.14 4.64 16.92
N LEU A 40 -0.66 4.78 15.86
CA LEU A 40 -1.40 6.01 15.58
C LEU A 40 -2.46 6.31 16.64
N GLU A 41 -3.15 5.29 17.14
CA GLU A 41 -4.12 5.42 18.25
C GLU A 41 -3.47 5.88 19.56
N SER A 42 -2.20 5.53 19.79
CA SER A 42 -1.46 5.79 21.04
C SER A 42 -1.09 7.27 21.30
N ARG A 43 -1.73 8.23 20.60
CA ARG A 43 -1.42 9.69 20.62
C ARG A 43 0.00 10.05 20.18
N GLN A 44 0.71 9.13 19.53
CA GLN A 44 1.96 9.46 18.86
C GLN A 44 1.67 10.28 17.61
N ARG A 45 2.14 11.54 17.58
CA ARG A 45 1.98 12.43 16.41
C ARG A 45 2.84 12.04 15.22
N PHE A 46 3.71 11.04 15.38
CA PHE A 46 4.66 10.62 14.37
C PHE A 46 4.96 9.12 14.53
N THR A 47 4.99 8.40 13.40
CA THR A 47 5.39 7.00 13.35
C THR A 47 6.27 6.79 12.12
N ALA A 48 7.48 6.25 12.33
CA ALA A 48 8.40 5.94 11.25
C ALA A 48 8.24 4.49 10.77
N VAL A 49 8.24 4.28 9.45
CA VAL A 49 8.24 2.96 8.82
C VAL A 49 9.62 2.71 8.21
N LEU A 50 10.39 1.79 8.78
CA LEU A 50 11.78 1.51 8.40
C LEU A 50 11.91 0.14 7.72
N GLY A 51 12.96 -0.04 6.92
CA GLY A 51 13.25 -1.30 6.21
C GLY A 51 14.04 -1.08 4.92
N ALA A 52 14.64 -2.16 4.39
CA ALA A 52 15.46 -2.14 3.18
C ALA A 52 14.74 -1.56 1.96
N SER A 53 15.49 -1.05 0.98
CA SER A 53 14.89 -0.63 -0.29
C SER A 53 14.14 -1.79 -0.95
N GLY A 54 12.99 -1.52 -1.56
CA GLY A 54 12.16 -2.57 -2.16
C GLY A 54 11.40 -3.47 -1.18
N SER A 55 11.54 -3.31 0.14
CA SER A 55 10.83 -4.16 1.13
C SER A 55 9.31 -3.94 1.21
N GLY A 56 8.76 -3.03 0.39
CA GLY A 56 7.33 -2.75 0.33
C GLY A 56 6.82 -1.72 1.33
N LYS A 57 7.68 -0.89 1.95
CA LYS A 57 7.27 0.16 2.91
C LYS A 57 6.19 1.10 2.35
N SER A 58 6.41 1.61 1.13
CA SER A 58 5.45 2.51 0.49
C SER A 58 4.12 1.81 0.20
N SER A 59 4.15 0.54 -0.19
CA SER A 59 2.95 -0.29 -0.37
C SER A 59 2.23 -0.55 0.96
N LEU A 60 2.97 -0.85 2.03
CA LEU A 60 2.42 -1.06 3.36
C LEU A 60 1.65 0.17 3.85
N VAL A 61 2.20 1.38 3.63
CA VAL A 61 1.49 2.61 3.96
C VAL A 61 0.30 2.81 3.03
N ARG A 62 0.51 2.78 1.71
CA ARG A 62 -0.52 3.20 0.74
C ARG A 62 -1.66 2.21 0.54
N ALA A 63 -1.37 0.92 0.46
CA ALA A 63 -2.35 -0.13 0.16
C ALA A 63 -2.76 -0.92 1.41
N GLY A 64 -2.00 -0.80 2.51
CA GLY A 64 -2.32 -1.45 3.78
C GLY A 64 -2.90 -0.48 4.82
N LEU A 65 -2.11 0.51 5.23
CA LEU A 65 -2.47 1.42 6.32
C LEU A 65 -3.56 2.42 5.93
N ILE A 66 -3.38 3.18 4.84
CA ILE A 66 -4.34 4.24 4.43
C ILE A 66 -5.76 3.67 4.23
N PRO A 67 -5.98 2.54 3.54
CA PRO A 67 -7.32 1.95 3.40
C PRO A 67 -7.93 1.43 4.71
N ALA A 68 -7.14 1.28 5.77
CA ALA A 68 -7.57 0.76 7.06
C ALA A 68 -7.77 1.85 8.13
N LEU A 69 -7.50 3.12 7.80
CA LEU A 69 -7.82 4.30 8.60
C LEU A 69 -9.26 4.75 8.35
#